data_AF-A0A563U1E7-F1
#
_entry.id   AF-A0A563U1E7-F1
#
_cell.length_a   1.000
_cell.length_b   1.000
_cell.length_c   1.000
_cell.angle_alpha   90.00
_cell.angle_beta   90.00
_cell.angle_gamma   90.00
#
_symmetry.space_group_name_H-M   'P 1'
#
loop_
_entity.id
_entity.type
_entity.pdbx_description
1 polymer ?
#
loop_
_entity_poly.entity_id
_entity_poly.type
_entity_poly.pdbx_seq_one_letter_code
_entity_poly.pdbx_strand_id
1 'polypeptide(L)'
;MKKLLKVALVAAGMLFAGNFAQAQSKIGHINFSQLIDMMPETKTIKTQLEAYQKQFVDQLTAINTEYQTKGQAYQQKRATMTDAQRTAAENELQDIGKRLQDYQQSSQQQVEAKQRELGKPLIDKARGAVEAAAKEKGYGYVLDTTNDYLVVSPAADDLLPAVKTKLGLK
;
A
#
# COMPACT_ATOMS: atom_id res chain seq x y z
N MET A 1 -61.58 -12.18 -35.28
CA MET A 1 -60.88 -11.08 -34.58
C MET A 1 -60.32 -11.46 -33.21
N LYS A 2 -61.09 -12.04 -32.28
CA LYS A 2 -60.59 -12.41 -30.92
C LYS A 2 -59.40 -13.38 -30.90
N LYS A 3 -59.26 -14.28 -31.89
CA LYS A 3 -58.13 -15.23 -31.99
C LYS A 3 -56.84 -14.55 -32.51
N LEU A 4 -56.95 -13.61 -33.44
CA LEU A 4 -55.81 -12.84 -33.97
C LEU A 4 -55.24 -11.90 -32.91
N LEU A 5 -56.11 -11.31 -32.08
CA LEU A 5 -55.71 -10.42 -30.98
C LEU A 5 -54.95 -11.18 -29.87
N LYS A 6 -55.33 -12.43 -29.60
CA LYS A 6 -54.61 -13.33 -28.68
C LYS A 6 -53.23 -13.72 -29.21
N VAL A 7 -53.12 -14.02 -30.52
CA VAL A 7 -51.83 -14.35 -31.16
C VAL A 7 -50.90 -13.13 -31.17
N ALA A 8 -51.42 -11.94 -31.45
CA ALA A 8 -50.66 -10.69 -31.38
C ALA A 8 -50.17 -10.37 -29.96
N LEU A 9 -50.99 -10.62 -28.93
CA LEU A 9 -50.62 -10.45 -27.52
C LEU A 9 -49.53 -11.44 -27.07
N VAL A 10 -49.60 -12.70 -27.53
CA VAL A 10 -48.57 -13.70 -27.23
C VAL A 10 -47.26 -13.38 -27.97
N ALA A 11 -47.33 -12.95 -29.23
CA ALA A 11 -46.16 -12.51 -29.99
C ALA A 11 -45.50 -11.26 -29.39
N ALA A 12 -46.30 -10.26 -28.98
CA ALA A 12 -45.80 -9.10 -28.25
C ALA A 12 -45.17 -9.50 -26.91
N GLY A 13 -45.81 -10.40 -26.15
CA GLY A 13 -45.25 -10.94 -24.89
C GLY A 13 -43.93 -11.67 -25.07
N MET A 14 -43.74 -12.42 -26.17
CA MET A 14 -42.48 -13.09 -26.50
C MET A 14 -41.37 -12.11 -26.91
N LEU A 15 -41.72 -10.99 -27.57
CA LEU A 15 -40.76 -9.92 -27.89
C LEU A 15 -40.27 -9.19 -26.62
N PHE A 16 -41.10 -9.08 -25.59
CA PHE A 16 -40.71 -8.52 -24.29
C PHE A 16 -40.03 -9.53 -23.35
N ALA A 17 -40.28 -10.83 -23.50
CA ALA A 17 -39.66 -11.87 -22.67
C ALA A 17 -38.16 -12.10 -22.98
N GLY A 18 -37.71 -11.76 -24.20
CA GLY A 18 -36.31 -11.92 -24.61
C GLY A 18 -35.38 -10.79 -24.17
N ASN A 19 -35.89 -9.75 -23.53
CA ASN A 19 -35.14 -8.53 -23.21
C ASN A 19 -34.96 -8.29 -21.71
N PHE A 20 -35.05 -9.34 -20.89
CA PHE A 20 -34.39 -9.36 -19.59
C PHE A 20 -32.88 -9.35 -19.86
N ALA A 21 -32.36 -8.16 -20.19
CA ALA A 21 -30.95 -7.90 -20.29
C ALA A 21 -30.30 -8.49 -19.03
N GLN A 22 -29.50 -9.54 -19.20
CA GLN A 22 -28.46 -9.82 -18.22
C GLN A 22 -27.68 -8.51 -18.10
N ALA A 23 -27.87 -7.80 -17.00
CA ALA A 23 -27.02 -6.68 -16.64
C ALA A 23 -25.64 -7.29 -16.42
N GLN A 24 -24.89 -7.47 -17.50
CA GLN A 24 -23.52 -7.94 -17.45
C GLN A 24 -22.77 -6.86 -16.69
N SER A 25 -22.40 -7.17 -15.45
CA SER A 25 -21.67 -6.26 -14.58
C SER A 25 -20.43 -5.79 -15.34
N LYS A 26 -20.40 -4.48 -15.68
CA LYS A 26 -19.23 -3.89 -16.30
C LYS A 26 -18.08 -3.94 -15.29
N ILE A 27 -16.93 -4.40 -15.75
CA ILE A 27 -15.70 -4.47 -14.99
C ILE A 27 -14.77 -3.39 -15.55
N GLY A 28 -14.41 -2.44 -14.69
CA GLY A 28 -13.41 -1.43 -14.97
C GLY A 28 -12.05 -1.88 -14.48
N HIS A 29 -11.01 -1.19 -14.89
CA HIS A 29 -9.67 -1.38 -14.35
C HIS A 29 -9.00 -0.04 -14.09
N ILE A 30 -8.04 -0.03 -13.17
CA ILE A 30 -7.23 1.14 -12.86
C ILE A 30 -5.89 0.70 -12.31
N ASN A 31 -4.82 1.41 -12.68
CA ASN A 31 -3.56 1.29 -11.97
C ASN A 31 -3.62 2.14 -10.70
N PHE A 32 -3.91 1.51 -9.56
CA PHE A 32 -4.12 2.23 -8.31
C PHE A 32 -2.81 2.84 -7.78
N SER A 33 -1.67 2.18 -7.95
CA SER A 33 -0.37 2.74 -7.57
C SER A 33 -0.04 3.99 -8.37
N GLN A 34 -0.25 3.97 -9.69
CA GLN A 34 -0.04 5.14 -10.54
C GLN A 34 -0.93 6.31 -10.10
N LEU A 35 -2.20 6.04 -9.79
CA LEU A 35 -3.10 7.07 -9.27
C LEU A 35 -2.54 7.70 -7.99
N ILE A 36 -2.12 6.87 -7.03
CA ILE A 36 -1.53 7.30 -5.77
C ILE A 36 -0.27 8.14 -6.04
N ASP A 37 0.64 7.70 -6.91
CA ASP A 37 1.86 8.44 -7.22
C ASP A 37 1.61 9.82 -7.86
N MET A 38 0.49 9.99 -8.55
CA MET A 38 0.09 11.28 -9.14
C MET A 38 -0.53 12.24 -8.12
N MET A 39 -0.95 11.77 -6.94
CA MET A 39 -1.56 12.62 -5.93
C MET A 39 -0.51 13.51 -5.23
N PRO A 40 -0.80 14.80 -5.02
CA PRO A 40 0.17 15.74 -4.43
C PRO A 40 0.57 15.37 -3.00
N GLU A 41 -0.34 14.78 -2.22
CA GLU A 41 -0.08 14.37 -0.84
C GLU A 41 0.96 13.24 -0.75
N THR A 42 1.17 12.47 -1.82
CA THR A 42 2.14 11.37 -1.87
C THR A 42 3.56 11.85 -1.61
N LYS A 43 3.94 13.01 -2.15
CA LYS A 43 5.26 13.59 -1.90
C LYS A 43 5.45 13.93 -0.42
N THR A 44 4.45 14.54 0.19
CA THR A 44 4.47 14.89 1.62
C THR A 44 4.60 13.66 2.50
N ILE A 45 3.84 12.60 2.21
CA ILE A 45 3.90 11.33 2.94
C ILE A 45 5.28 10.66 2.77
N LYS A 46 5.82 10.63 1.55
CA LYS A 46 7.17 10.09 1.27
C LYS A 46 8.22 10.83 2.11
N THR A 47 8.22 12.16 2.11
CA THR A 47 9.17 12.96 2.92
C THR A 47 9.02 12.73 4.42
N GLN A 48 7.79 12.63 4.94
CA GLN A 48 7.56 12.34 6.35
C GLN A 48 8.05 10.95 6.74
N LEU A 49 7.85 9.95 5.87
CA LEU A 49 8.30 8.59 6.10
C LEU A 49 9.83 8.48 6.03
N GLU A 50 10.47 9.13 5.07
CA GLU A 50 11.93 9.23 4.95
C GLU A 50 12.55 9.88 6.21
N ALA A 51 11.97 10.97 6.69
CA ALA A 51 12.43 11.63 7.92
C ALA A 51 12.29 10.71 9.15
N TYR A 52 11.19 9.96 9.23
CA TYR A 52 10.97 9.00 10.31
C TYR A 52 11.95 7.83 10.25
N GLN A 53 12.18 7.26 9.06
CA GLN A 53 13.19 6.21 8.83
C GLN A 53 14.59 6.67 9.20
N LYS A 54 14.94 7.92 8.86
CA LYS A 54 16.25 8.49 9.17
C LYS A 54 16.54 8.51 10.68
N GLN A 55 15.54 8.74 11.53
CA GLN A 55 15.73 8.69 12.99
C GLN A 55 16.21 7.31 13.47
N PHE A 56 15.68 6.23 12.89
CA PHE A 56 16.11 4.88 13.22
C PHE A 56 17.49 4.56 12.66
N VAL A 57 17.81 5.02 11.45
CA VAL A 57 19.15 4.86 10.85
C VAL A 57 20.20 5.55 11.70
N ASP A 58 19.94 6.77 12.16
CA ASP A 58 20.88 7.53 13.00
C ASP A 58 21.10 6.82 14.35
N GLN A 59 20.04 6.31 14.97
CA GLN A 59 20.15 5.56 16.23
C GLN A 59 20.84 4.20 16.07
N LEU A 60 20.56 3.45 15.00
CA LEU A 60 21.27 2.21 14.67
C LEU A 60 22.76 2.47 14.48
N THR A 61 23.10 3.57 13.79
CA THR A 61 24.49 3.99 13.57
C THR A 61 25.18 4.28 14.89
N ALA A 62 24.50 4.94 15.82
CA ALA A 62 25.03 5.21 17.16
C ALA A 62 25.28 3.92 17.96
N ILE A 63 24.31 2.99 18.00
CA ILE A 63 24.46 1.70 18.71
C ILE A 63 25.59 0.87 18.10
N ASN A 64 25.69 0.83 16.77
CA ASN A 64 26.75 0.09 16.09
C ASN A 64 28.13 0.69 16.35
N THR A 65 28.23 2.03 16.38
CA THR A 65 29.48 2.73 16.72
C THR A 65 29.91 2.45 18.16
N GLU A 66 28.95 2.46 19.09
CA GLU A 66 29.18 2.10 20.49
C GLU A 66 29.70 0.66 20.62
N TYR A 67 29.04 -0.30 19.95
CA TYR A 67 29.44 -1.70 19.93
C TYR A 67 30.87 -1.89 19.41
N GLN A 68 31.20 -1.27 18.28
CA GLN A 68 32.53 -1.35 17.67
C GLN A 68 33.59 -0.73 18.57
N THR A 69 33.32 0.45 19.13
CA THR A 69 34.26 1.17 19.99
C THR A 69 34.56 0.37 21.26
N LYS A 70 33.53 -0.14 21.94
CA LYS A 70 33.70 -0.97 23.15
C LYS A 70 34.36 -2.31 22.83
N GLY A 71 34.02 -2.91 21.69
CA GLY A 71 34.61 -4.16 21.23
C GLY A 71 36.12 -4.02 21.00
N GLN A 72 36.53 -2.96 20.28
CA GLN A 72 37.94 -2.65 20.07
C GLN A 72 38.67 -2.36 21.39
N ALA A 73 38.07 -1.57 22.28
CA ALA A 73 38.66 -1.26 23.58
C ALA A 73 38.84 -2.52 24.45
N TYR A 74 37.86 -3.43 24.45
CA TYR A 74 37.97 -4.72 25.12
C TYR A 74 39.13 -5.53 24.54
N GLN A 75 39.21 -5.70 23.22
CA GLN A 75 40.27 -6.48 22.58
C GLN A 75 41.68 -5.95 22.92
N GLN A 76 41.86 -4.62 22.93
CA GLN A 76 43.15 -4.00 23.24
C GLN A 76 43.55 -4.17 24.72
N LYS A 77 42.59 -4.16 25.65
CA LYS A 77 42.84 -4.15 27.10
C LYS A 77 42.66 -5.51 27.78
N ARG A 78 42.11 -6.51 27.07
CA ARG A 78 41.73 -7.82 27.63
C ARG A 78 42.86 -8.51 28.40
N ALA A 79 44.09 -8.41 27.92
CA ALA A 79 45.26 -9.04 28.53
C ALA A 79 45.65 -8.42 29.88
N THR A 80 45.31 -7.14 30.12
CA THR A 80 45.62 -6.41 31.36
C THR A 80 44.44 -6.30 32.31
N MET A 81 43.26 -6.78 31.92
CA MET A 81 42.04 -6.76 32.73
C MET A 81 42.00 -7.91 33.73
N THR A 82 41.39 -7.66 34.90
CA THR A 82 40.99 -8.72 35.83
C THR A 82 39.83 -9.54 35.27
N ASP A 83 39.57 -10.73 35.84
CA ASP A 83 38.42 -11.55 35.43
C ASP A 83 37.10 -10.80 35.55
N ALA A 84 36.88 -10.10 36.68
CA ALA A 84 35.67 -9.31 36.89
C ALA A 84 35.50 -8.20 35.84
N GLN A 85 36.59 -7.54 35.44
CA GLN A 85 36.57 -6.52 34.38
C GLN A 85 36.26 -7.12 33.01
N ARG A 86 36.81 -8.30 32.69
CA ARG A 86 36.51 -9.01 31.45
C ARG A 86 35.04 -9.41 31.37
N THR A 87 34.52 -10.06 32.39
CA THR A 87 33.11 -10.48 32.43
C THR A 87 32.16 -9.30 32.32
N ALA A 88 32.44 -8.18 33.00
CA ALA A 88 31.62 -6.97 32.88
C ALA A 88 31.62 -6.41 31.45
N ALA A 89 32.78 -6.35 30.79
CA ALA A 89 32.88 -5.87 29.41
C ALA A 89 32.22 -6.82 28.39
N GLU A 90 32.33 -8.14 28.59
CA GLU A 90 31.68 -9.16 27.78
C GLU A 90 30.14 -9.05 27.87
N ASN A 91 29.62 -8.91 29.09
CA ASN A 91 28.19 -8.69 29.32
C ASN A 91 27.71 -7.38 28.67
N GLU A 92 28.48 -6.30 28.79
CA GLU A 92 28.14 -5.02 28.16
C GLU A 92 28.08 -5.16 26.63
N LEU A 93 29.03 -5.85 26.01
CA LEU A 93 29.01 -6.11 24.56
C LEU A 93 27.80 -6.97 24.17
N GLN A 94 27.50 -8.01 24.95
CA GLN A 94 26.32 -8.84 24.72
C GLN A 94 25.03 -8.02 24.79
N ASP A 95 24.89 -7.14 25.78
CA ASP A 95 23.73 -6.27 25.97
C ASP A 95 23.57 -5.28 24.81
N ILE A 96 24.66 -4.70 24.33
CA ILE A 96 24.63 -3.82 23.15
C ILE A 96 24.22 -4.62 21.91
N GLY A 97 24.73 -5.85 21.73
CA GLY A 97 24.34 -6.73 20.63
C GLY A 97 22.85 -7.06 20.66
N LYS A 98 22.30 -7.36 21.83
CA LYS A 98 20.85 -7.56 22.03
C LYS A 98 20.06 -6.29 21.70
N ARG A 99 20.50 -5.14 22.21
CA ARG A 99 19.87 -3.84 21.96
C ARG A 99 19.84 -3.51 20.47
N LEU A 100 20.90 -3.84 19.73
CA LEU A 100 20.95 -3.66 18.28
C LEU A 100 19.86 -4.48 17.57
N GLN A 101 19.75 -5.78 17.90
CA GLN A 101 18.76 -6.67 17.30
C GLN A 101 17.32 -6.22 17.63
N ASP A 102 17.05 -5.93 18.90
CA ASP A 102 15.74 -5.47 19.38
C ASP A 102 15.34 -4.14 18.71
N TYR A 103 16.30 -3.23 18.56
CA TYR A 103 16.08 -1.95 17.90
C TYR A 103 15.79 -2.12 16.40
N GLN A 104 16.52 -2.98 15.69
CA GLN A 104 16.24 -3.28 14.28
C GLN A 104 14.82 -3.81 14.08
N GLN A 105 14.40 -4.80 14.87
CA GLN A 105 13.08 -5.40 14.76
C GLN A 105 11.96 -4.40 15.08
N SER A 106 12.10 -3.64 16.18
CA SER A 106 11.09 -2.65 16.56
C SER A 106 11.02 -1.46 15.61
N SER A 107 12.14 -1.05 15.01
CA SER A 107 12.18 0.03 14.02
C SER A 107 11.41 -0.35 12.74
N GLN A 108 11.61 -1.58 12.25
CA GLN A 108 10.87 -2.11 11.09
C GLN A 108 9.35 -2.04 11.33
N GLN A 109 8.89 -2.54 12.47
CA GLN A 109 7.46 -2.53 12.83
C GLN A 109 6.89 -1.12 12.94
N GLN A 110 7.66 -0.19 13.52
CA GLN A 110 7.27 1.22 13.64
C GLN A 110 7.17 1.92 12.29
N VAL A 111 8.13 1.71 11.39
CA VAL A 111 8.10 2.27 10.03
C VAL A 111 6.89 1.76 9.25
N GLU A 112 6.60 0.46 9.33
CA GLU A 112 5.41 -0.13 8.68
C GLU A 112 4.10 0.41 9.27
N ALA A 113 4.02 0.56 10.59
CA ALA A 113 2.87 1.16 11.26
C ALA A 113 2.67 2.61 10.80
N LYS A 114 3.76 3.39 10.73
CA LYS A 114 3.71 4.78 10.30
C LYS A 114 3.34 4.93 8.83
N GLN A 115 3.84 4.05 7.97
CA GLN A 115 3.46 4.01 6.56
C GLN A 115 1.95 3.77 6.40
N ARG A 116 1.36 2.85 7.17
CA ARG A 116 -0.09 2.62 7.15
C ARG A 116 -0.88 3.81 7.69
N GLU A 117 -0.43 4.41 8.79
CA GLU A 117 -1.07 5.59 9.40
C GLU A 117 -1.11 6.78 8.42
N LEU A 118 0.04 7.11 7.82
CA LEU A 118 0.15 8.23 6.89
C LEU A 118 -0.50 7.93 5.54
N GLY A 119 -0.43 6.68 5.07
CA GLY A 119 -0.96 6.25 3.78
C GLY A 119 -2.48 6.07 3.78
N LYS A 120 -3.10 5.72 4.92
CA LYS A 120 -4.54 5.42 4.99
C LYS A 120 -5.43 6.55 4.45
N PRO A 121 -5.27 7.84 4.86
CA PRO A 121 -6.10 8.92 4.34
C PRO A 121 -5.96 9.12 2.83
N LEU A 122 -4.75 8.93 2.30
CA LEU A 122 -4.45 9.02 0.87
C LEU A 122 -5.17 7.91 0.09
N ILE A 123 -5.07 6.67 0.57
CA ILE A 123 -5.73 5.49 -0.01
C ILE A 123 -7.25 5.66 0.03
N ASP A 124 -7.81 6.13 1.16
CA ASP A 124 -9.25 6.34 1.31
C ASP A 124 -9.75 7.44 0.35
N LYS A 125 -8.99 8.53 0.18
CA LYS A 125 -9.30 9.59 -0.81
C LYS A 125 -9.26 9.07 -2.25
N ALA A 126 -8.21 8.33 -2.60
CA ALA A 126 -8.09 7.73 -3.93
C ALA A 126 -9.24 6.75 -4.21
N ARG A 127 -9.55 5.88 -3.25
CA ARG A 127 -10.65 4.91 -3.35
C ARG A 127 -11.99 5.60 -3.54
N GLY A 128 -12.29 6.64 -2.76
CA GLY A 128 -13.53 7.41 -2.93
C GLY A 128 -13.67 8.03 -4.32
N ALA A 129 -12.57 8.49 -4.92
CA ALA A 129 -12.58 9.02 -6.28
C ALA A 129 -12.80 7.91 -7.34
N VAL A 130 -12.21 6.73 -7.14
CA VAL A 130 -12.45 5.53 -7.97
C VAL A 130 -13.91 5.10 -7.89
N GLU A 131 -14.47 4.99 -6.69
CA GLU A 131 -15.87 4.62 -6.46
C GLU A 131 -16.83 5.60 -7.14
N ALA A 132 -16.57 6.91 -7.03
CA ALA A 132 -17.36 7.92 -7.70
C ALA A 132 -17.29 7.80 -9.23
N ALA A 133 -16.11 7.59 -9.80
CA ALA A 133 -15.93 7.42 -11.25
C ALA A 133 -16.60 6.13 -11.77
N ALA A 134 -16.46 5.04 -11.02
CA ALA A 134 -17.08 3.76 -11.34
C ALA A 134 -18.61 3.89 -11.37
N LYS A 135 -19.20 4.51 -10.34
CA LYS A 135 -20.65 4.73 -10.22
C LYS A 135 -21.20 5.56 -11.38
N GLU A 136 -20.54 6.67 -11.74
CA GLU A 136 -20.96 7.54 -12.85
C GLU A 136 -20.91 6.84 -14.20
N LYS A 137 -19.95 5.92 -14.40
CA LYS A 137 -19.79 5.17 -15.65
C LYS A 137 -20.50 3.81 -15.68
N GLY A 138 -21.16 3.43 -14.58
CA GLY A 138 -21.92 2.18 -14.47
C GLY A 138 -21.06 0.92 -14.31
N TYR A 139 -19.87 1.04 -13.74
CA TYR A 139 -19.02 -0.10 -13.38
C TYR A 139 -19.42 -0.68 -12.02
N GLY A 140 -19.65 -1.99 -11.98
CA GLY A 140 -19.97 -2.72 -10.74
C GLY A 140 -18.73 -3.21 -10.01
N TYR A 141 -17.62 -3.38 -10.73
CA TYR A 141 -16.32 -3.80 -10.19
C TYR A 141 -15.21 -2.98 -10.83
N VAL A 142 -14.15 -2.72 -10.07
CA VAL A 142 -12.92 -2.10 -10.57
C VAL A 142 -11.76 -2.96 -10.11
N LEU A 143 -10.93 -3.41 -11.04
CA LEU A 143 -9.77 -4.23 -10.76
C LEU A 143 -8.51 -3.36 -10.73
N ASP A 144 -7.67 -3.59 -9.72
CA ASP A 144 -6.36 -2.95 -9.63
C ASP A 144 -5.35 -3.67 -10.53
N THR A 145 -4.76 -2.94 -11.47
CA THR A 145 -3.76 -3.45 -12.42
C THR A 145 -2.33 -3.24 -11.97
N THR A 146 -2.09 -2.73 -10.75
CA THR A 146 -0.74 -2.45 -10.22
C THR A 146 0.22 -3.65 -10.33
N ASN A 147 -0.27 -4.88 -10.20
CA ASN A 147 0.54 -6.10 -10.19
C ASN A 147 0.46 -6.92 -11.50
N ASP A 148 0.03 -6.30 -12.61
CA ASP A 148 -0.08 -6.93 -13.93
C ASP A 148 -0.90 -8.24 -13.98
N TYR A 149 -1.78 -8.47 -13.01
CA TYR A 149 -2.64 -9.68 -12.97
C TYR A 149 -3.68 -9.72 -14.11
N LEU A 150 -3.96 -8.57 -14.74
CA LEU A 150 -4.76 -8.50 -15.96
C LEU A 150 -3.84 -8.58 -17.18
N VAL A 151 -3.87 -9.73 -17.86
CA VAL A 151 -3.11 -9.97 -19.09
C VAL A 151 -3.64 -9.10 -20.26
N VAL A 152 -4.96 -8.88 -20.32
CA VAL A 152 -5.61 -8.03 -21.33
C VAL A 152 -6.79 -7.30 -20.70
N SER A 153 -6.88 -6.00 -20.94
CA SER A 153 -8.05 -5.19 -20.58
C SER A 153 -8.36 -4.16 -21.68
N PRO A 154 -9.63 -3.91 -22.01
CA PRO A 154 -9.98 -2.88 -22.98
C PRO A 154 -9.62 -1.49 -22.45
N ALA A 155 -8.96 -0.66 -23.27
CA ALA A 155 -8.61 0.71 -22.90
C ALA A 155 -9.85 1.57 -22.56
N ALA A 156 -11.01 1.25 -23.13
CA ALA A 156 -12.28 1.92 -22.84
C ALA A 156 -12.74 1.74 -21.38
N ASP A 157 -12.27 0.68 -20.71
CA ASP A 157 -12.63 0.34 -19.33
C ASP A 157 -11.60 0.85 -18.30
N ASP A 158 -10.59 1.60 -18.74
CA ASP A 158 -9.65 2.28 -17.84
C ASP A 158 -10.33 3.48 -17.17
N LEU A 159 -10.37 3.45 -15.84
CA LEU A 159 -10.95 4.52 -15.03
C LEU A 159 -9.95 5.61 -14.66
N LEU A 160 -8.65 5.40 -14.84
CA LEU A 160 -7.61 6.36 -14.45
C LEU A 160 -7.87 7.78 -14.99
N PRO A 161 -8.22 8.01 -16.28
CA PRO A 161 -8.47 9.37 -16.77
C PRO A 161 -9.64 10.06 -16.09
N ALA A 162 -10.72 9.31 -15.82
CA ALA A 162 -11.90 9.83 -15.14
C ALA A 162 -11.60 10.19 -13.68
N VAL A 163 -10.83 9.34 -12.99
CA VAL A 163 -10.44 9.55 -11.59
C VAL A 163 -9.45 10.71 -11.46
N LYS A 164 -8.49 10.85 -12.38
CA LYS A 164 -7.60 12.02 -12.44
C LYS A 164 -8.39 13.32 -12.51
N THR A 165 -9.41 13.36 -13.36
CA THR A 165 -10.28 14.53 -13.54
C THR A 165 -11.00 14.87 -12.23
N LYS A 166 -11.54 13.87 -11.52
CA LYS A 166 -12.19 14.05 -10.22
C LYS A 166 -11.27 14.57 -9.14
N LEU A 167 -10.01 14.17 -9.16
CA LEU A 167 -9.01 14.59 -8.19
C LEU A 167 -8.27 15.88 -8.60
N GLY A 168 -8.59 16.47 -9.76
CA GLY A 168 -7.92 17.66 -10.27
C GLY A 168 -6.45 17.41 -10.66
N LEU A 169 -6.11 16.17 -11.01
CA LEU A 169 -4.77 15.77 -11.42
C LEU A 169 -4.58 16.02 -12.92
N LYS A 170 -3.40 16.52 -13.29
CA LYS A 170 -3.00 16.72 -14.70
C LYS A 170 -2.73 15.39 -15.39
#